data_AF-A0A9C8N0C5-F1
#
_entry.id   AF-A0A9C8N0C5-F1
#
_cell.length_a   1.000
_cell.length_b   1.000
_cell.length_c   1.000
_cell.angle_alpha   90.00
_cell.angle_beta   90.00
_cell.angle_gamma   90.00
#
_symmetry.space_group_name_H-M   'P 1'
#
loop_
_entity.id
_entity.type
_entity.pdbx_description
1 polymer ?
#
loop_
_entity_poly.entity_id
_entity_poly.type
_entity_poly.pdbx_seq_one_letter_code
_entity_poly.pdbx_strand_id
1 'polypeptide(L)' 'MSGIYIHIPFCKQACHYCDFHFSTSMGKKEAMVSALQKELVLRKDEFKNELIETIYFGGGT' A
#
# COMPACT_ATOMS: atom_id res chain seq x y z
N MET A 1 10.17 -14.08 10.47
CA MET A 1 8.79 -13.62 10.21
C MET A 1 8.85 -12.65 9.05
N SER A 2 8.38 -13.03 7.87
CA SER A 2 8.30 -12.14 6.71
C SER A 2 6.93 -11.45 6.68
N GLY A 3 6.93 -10.16 6.35
CA GLY A 3 5.73 -9.36 6.32
C GLY A 3 5.72 -8.43 5.12
N ILE A 4 4.53 -8.16 4.58
CA ILE A 4 4.33 -7.23 3.47
C ILE A 4 3.71 -5.95 4.03
N TYR A 5 4.32 -4.81 3.73
CA TYR A 5 3.75 -3.49 4.00
C TYR A 5 3.14 -2.92 2.72
N ILE A 6 1.85 -2.58 2.76
CA ILE A 6 1.14 -1.92 1.67
C ILE A 6 0.85 -0.48 2.10
N HIS A 7 1.47 0.47 1.39
CA HIS A 7 1.27 1.89 1.63
C HIS A 7 0.03 2.40 0.87
N ILE A 8 -0.91 3.03 1.57
CA ILE A 8 -2.12 3.66 1.05
C ILE A 8 -1.99 5.18 1.24
N PRO A 9 -1.67 5.97 0.22
CA PRO A 9 -1.29 7.37 0.38
C PRO A 9 -2.49 8.33 0.47
N PHE A 10 -3.73 7.87 0.63
CA PHE A 10 -4.90 8.74 0.46
C PHE A 10 -5.41 9.32 1.79
N CYS A 11 -5.16 10.61 2.02
CA CYS A 11 -5.66 11.33 3.20
C CYS A 11 -6.86 12.22 2.86
N LYS A 12 -7.85 12.34 3.75
CA LYS A 12 -8.96 13.30 3.56
C LYS A 12 -8.50 14.76 3.52
N GLN A 13 -7.41 15.06 4.22
CA GLN A 13 -6.84 16.40 4.32
C GLN A 13 -5.32 16.33 4.46
N ALA A 14 -4.64 17.43 4.14
CA ALA A 14 -3.21 17.58 4.39
C ALA A 14 -2.99 18.03 5.84
N CYS A 15 -2.38 17.17 6.67
CA CYS A 15 -2.00 17.52 8.03
C CYS A 15 -0.64 18.25 8.01
N HIS A 16 -0.54 19.41 8.67
CA HIS A 16 0.68 20.21 8.71
C HIS A 16 1.88 19.51 9.37
N TYR A 17 1.62 18.51 10.22
CA TYR A 17 2.64 17.74 10.93
C TYR A 17 2.96 16.39 10.26
N CYS A 18 2.32 16.06 9.13
CA CYS A 18 2.48 14.75 8.52
C CYS A 18 3.72 14.72 7.61
N ASP A 19 4.73 13.97 8.03
CA ASP A 19 5.97 13.76 7.27
C ASP A 19 5.93 12.54 6.33
N PHE A 20 4.81 11.81 6.30
CA PHE A 20 4.64 10.65 5.42
C PHE A 20 4.22 11.06 4.01
N HIS A 21 4.47 10.18 3.04
CA HIS A 21 3.94 10.38 1.69
C HIS A 21 2.41 10.28 1.71
N PHE A 22 1.73 11.28 1.14
CA PHE A 22 0.27 11.28 1.00
C PHE A 22 -0.19 12.06 -0.24
N SER A 23 -1.47 11.90 -0.55
CA SER A 23 -2.25 12.57 -1.58
C SER A 23 -3.66 12.83 -1.03
N THR A 24 -4.15 14.05 -1.19
CA THR A 24 -5.55 14.40 -0.90
C THR A 24 -6.47 14.17 -2.10
N SER A 25 -5.91 13.82 -3.26
CA SER A 25 -6.68 13.50 -4.46
C SER A 25 -7.21 12.06 -4.40
N MET A 26 -8.51 11.92 -4.17
CA MET A 26 -9.18 10.62 -4.01
C MET A 26 -9.51 9.89 -5.31
N GLY A 27 -9.50 10.57 -6.46
CA GLY A 27 -9.98 10.02 -7.74
C GLY A 27 -9.16 8.87 -8.34
N LYS A 28 -8.07 8.46 -7.69
CA LYS A 28 -7.20 7.35 -8.14
C LYS A 28 -7.22 6.14 -7.21
N LYS A 29 -8.09 6.11 -6.21
CA LYS A 29 -8.17 5.02 -5.22
C LYS A 29 -8.38 3.67 -5.88
N GLU A 30 -9.40 3.57 -6.72
CA GLU A 30 -9.80 2.34 -7.39
C GLU A 30 -8.70 1.87 -8.33
N ALA A 31 -8.13 2.79 -9.12
CA ALA A 31 -7.02 2.51 -10.02
C ALA A 31 -5.77 2.02 -9.28
N MET A 32 -5.46 2.59 -8.10
CA MET A 32 -4.36 2.12 -7.26
C MET A 32 -4.62 0.72 -6.71
N VAL A 33 -5.82 0.42 -6.22
CA VAL A 33 -6.16 -0.92 -5.73
C VAL A 33 -6.02 -1.97 -6.84
N SER A 34 -6.50 -1.66 -8.06
CA SER A 34 -6.30 -2.54 -9.21
C SER A 34 -4.83 -2.72 -9.57
N ALA A 35 -4.02 -1.66 -9.48
CA ALA A 35 -2.58 -1.75 -9.70
C ALA A 35 -1.87 -2.61 -8.65
N LEU A 36 -2.22 -2.50 -7.37
CA LEU A 36 -1.69 -3.33 -6.29
C LEU A 36 -2.03 -4.81 -6.49
N GLN A 37 -3.28 -5.13 -6.87
CA GLN A 37 -3.67 -6.51 -7.20
C GLN A 37 -2.81 -7.08 -8.33
N LYS A 38 -2.57 -6.29 -9.39
CA LYS A 38 -1.70 -6.68 -10.49
C LYS A 38 -0.25 -6.87 -10.03
N GLU A 39 0.26 -5.98 -9.19
CA GLU A 39 1.61 -6.08 -8.63
C GLU A 39 1.80 -7.37 -7.82
N LEU A 40 0.84 -7.72 -6.95
CA LEU A 40 0.90 -8.96 -6.17
C LEU A 40 1.01 -10.20 -7.06
N VAL A 41 0.28 -10.25 -8.17
CA VAL A 41 0.38 -11.37 -9.13
C VAL A 41 1.74 -11.40 -9.83
N LEU A 42 2.28 -10.23 -10.21
CA LEU A 42 3.57 -10.12 -10.87
C LEU A 42 4.74 -10.50 -9.95
N ARG A 43 4.63 -10.18 -8.66
CA ARG A 43 5.71 -10.32 -7.67
C ARG A 43 5.60 -11.53 -6.77
N LYS A 44 4.51 -12.30 -6.84
CA LYS A 44 4.30 -13.50 -6.00
C LYS A 44 5.48 -14.47 -6.00
N ASP A 45 6.22 -14.52 -7.12
CA ASP A 45 7.32 -15.45 -7.32
C ASP A 45 8.59 -15.07 -6.53
N GLU A 46 8.69 -13.81 -6.07
CA GLU A 46 9.76 -13.33 -5.17
C GLU A 46 9.70 -14.00 -3.79
N PHE A 47 8.52 -14.50 -3.39
CA PHE A 47 8.26 -15.06 -2.06
C PHE A 47 8.12 -16.59 -2.06
N LYS A 48 8.50 -17.30 -3.14
CA LYS A 48 8.24 -18.75 -3.30
C LYS A 48 8.72 -19.64 -2.14
N ASN A 49 9.78 -19.22 -1.46
CA ASN A 49 10.37 -19.98 -0.35
C ASN A 49 10.09 -19.34 1.02
N GLU A 50 9.22 -18.33 1.08
CA GLU A 50 8.87 -17.62 2.31
C GLU A 50 7.37 -17.67 2.56
N LEU A 51 6.99 -18.10 3.76
CA LEU A 51 5.62 -17.94 4.23
C LEU A 51 5.45 -16.51 4.75
N ILE A 52 4.66 -15.70 4.04
CA ILE A 52 4.24 -14.39 4.54
C ILE A 52 3.22 -14.59 5.65
N GLU A 53 3.58 -14.19 6.87
CA GLU A 53 2.74 -14.38 8.07
C GLU A 53 1.91 -13.14 8.39
N THR A 54 2.29 -11.98 7.88
CA THR A 54 1.62 -10.71 8.22
C THR A 54 1.57 -9.74 7.04
N ILE A 55 0.43 -9.08 6.90
CA ILE A 55 0.24 -7.98 5.95
C ILE A 55 -0.13 -6.74 6.77
N TYR A 56 0.66 -5.68 6.60
CA TYR A 56 0.46 -4.39 7.25
C TYR A 56 -0.04 -3.38 6.22
N PHE A 57 -1.11 -2.66 6.58
CA PHE A 57 -1.56 -1.51 5.82
C PHE A 57 -1.19 -0.25 6.58
N GLY A 58 -0.57 0.71 5.91
CA GLY A 58 -0.28 2.02 6.50
C GLY A 58 -0.26 3.11 5.45
N GLY A 59 0.08 4.34 5.85
CA GLY A 59 0.06 5.51 5.00
C GLY A 59 -0.90 6.56 5.55
N GLY A 60 -1.86 7.00 4.74
CA GLY A 60 -2.73 8.14 4.99
C GLY A 60 -4.21 7.80 5.22
N THR A 61 -4.91 8.65 5.97
CA THR A 61 -6.37 8.61 6.21
C THR A 61 -6.89 10.02 6.48
#